data_AF-Q7SA32-F1
#
_entry.id   AF-Q7SA32-F1
#
_cell.length_a   1.000
_cell.length_b   1.000
_cell.length_c   1.000
_cell.angle_alpha   90.00
_cell.angle_beta   90.00
_cell.angle_gamma   90.00
#
_symmetry.space_group_name_H-M   'P 1'
#
loop_
_entity.id
_entity.type
_entity.pdbx_description
1 polymer ?
#
loop_
_entity_poly.entity_id
_entity_poly.type
_entity_poly.pdbx_seq_one_letter_code
_entity_poly.pdbx_strand_id
1 'polypeptide(L)'
;MAAPATLPALLDTLTKSLTSTLELAPKLSTVDPPKDGISLLDVKNELLLSYLQNLVFLILLKLRQARTGSQKKKNNGDDGESNDQDLDDLVVKKLVELRLYLEKGVRPLEDKLRYQIDKVLRAADDAERSAKQAEAAAKAAEEPDSEPEAAESGDEEEAAPSGQKLSDLQFRPNISSFVRNSGAPGSEEKPKIGVGKSTDASGVYRPPRIAPTVMPTTTTERRERAGDKKQLKSATLDEFIADEMSTAPVAEPSIGTTIVNFGRRTKTAAERKVEEERRTYEETNFVRLPTASKKDKARQRALEGRSSKMQFGGEDWRDLGAGVDRINRLTSGGRDRRGTKALLEKSRKRGFDTTDGPKGSGDGGFGMGERFQKRVKVMEGGRRDRGKKR
;
A
#
# COMPACT_ATOMS: atom_id res chain seq x y z
N MET A 1 27.78 23.11 24.95
CA MET A 1 28.94 23.11 25.86
C MET A 1 29.31 21.67 26.15
N ALA A 2 30.52 21.24 25.77
CA ALA A 2 30.98 19.88 26.02
C ALA A 2 31.30 19.71 27.51
N ALA A 3 30.65 18.75 28.17
CA ALA A 3 30.89 18.45 29.58
C ALA A 3 32.32 17.91 29.77
N PRO A 4 33.04 18.33 30.83
CA PRO A 4 34.37 17.81 31.13
C PRO A 4 34.30 16.31 31.45
N ALA A 5 34.95 15.49 30.63
CA ALA A 5 34.89 14.03 30.67
C ALA A 5 35.78 13.39 31.75
N THR A 6 36.01 14.06 32.89
CA THR A 6 36.78 13.48 34.00
C THR A 6 35.83 12.73 34.94
N LEU A 7 36.21 11.50 35.33
CA LEU A 7 35.43 10.66 36.26
C LEU A 7 34.95 11.36 37.54
N PRO A 8 35.77 12.17 38.25
CA PRO A 8 35.29 12.87 39.43
C PRO A 8 34.20 13.92 39.12
N ALA A 9 34.31 14.63 38.00
CA ALA A 9 33.29 15.59 37.58
C ALA A 9 31.97 14.89 37.24
N LEU A 10 32.03 13.70 36.62
CA LEU A 10 30.84 12.89 36.36
C LEU A 10 30.16 12.40 37.64
N LEU A 11 30.94 11.97 38.64
CA LEU A 11 30.39 11.61 39.95
C LEU A 11 29.73 12.79 40.64
N ASP A 12 30.36 13.97 40.63
CA ASP A 12 29.77 15.18 41.22
C ASP A 12 28.49 15.62 40.51
N THR A 13 28.40 15.43 39.19
CA THR A 13 27.15 15.71 38.46
C THR A 13 26.06 14.71 38.80
N LEU A 14 26.42 13.43 39.02
CA LEU A 14 25.48 12.38 39.37
C LEU A 14 24.98 12.54 40.81
N THR A 15 25.84 12.92 41.76
CA THR A 15 25.42 13.20 43.13
C THR A 15 24.53 14.44 43.21
N LYS A 16 24.84 15.49 42.46
CA LYS A 16 23.98 16.69 42.35
C LYS A 16 22.63 16.37 41.71
N SER A 17 22.59 15.53 40.66
CA SER A 17 21.32 15.14 40.06
C SER A 17 20.49 14.29 41.03
N LEU A 18 21.09 13.28 41.67
CA LEU A 18 20.38 12.44 42.65
C LEU A 18 19.83 13.23 43.83
N THR A 19 20.62 14.14 44.41
CA THR A 19 20.17 14.99 45.53
C THR A 19 19.01 15.89 45.11
N SER A 20 19.11 16.54 43.93
CA SER A 20 18.00 17.34 43.39
C SER A 20 16.73 16.52 43.12
N THR A 21 16.86 15.27 42.66
CA THR A 21 15.70 14.38 42.45
C THR A 21 15.06 13.93 43.77
N LEU A 22 15.86 13.75 44.82
CA LEU A 22 15.37 13.31 46.13
C LEU A 22 14.57 14.41 46.83
N GLU A 23 14.95 15.68 46.65
CA GLU A 23 14.19 16.85 47.13
C GLU A 23 12.85 17.04 46.40
N LEU A 24 12.76 16.58 45.14
CA LEU A 24 11.55 16.70 44.31
C LEU A 24 10.61 15.49 44.40
N ALA A 25 11.13 14.30 44.75
CA ALA A 25 10.35 13.08 44.93
C ALA A 25 9.09 13.22 45.82
N PRO A 26 9.13 13.87 47.01
CA PRO A 26 7.93 14.03 47.84
C PRO A 26 6.89 15.00 47.26
N LYS A 27 7.22 15.77 46.22
CA LYS A 27 6.31 16.70 45.53
C LYS A 27 5.59 16.05 44.34
N LEU A 28 6.03 14.87 43.88
CA LEU A 28 5.32 14.12 42.84
C LEU A 28 4.09 13.38 43.39
N SER A 29 4.09 12.98 44.66
CA SER A 29 2.94 12.29 45.29
C SER A 29 1.71 13.18 45.45
N THR A 30 1.83 14.50 45.23
CA THR A 30 0.72 15.45 45.23
C THR A 30 0.15 15.74 43.84
N VAL A 31 0.72 15.16 42.77
CA VAL A 31 0.21 15.30 41.40
C VAL A 31 -0.71 14.10 41.14
N ASP A 32 -1.95 14.19 41.63
CA ASP A 32 -2.99 13.25 41.21
C ASP A 32 -3.19 13.37 39.69
N PRO A 33 -3.28 12.26 38.94
CA PRO A 33 -3.55 12.33 37.52
C PRO A 33 -4.89 13.02 37.28
N PRO A 34 -5.00 13.93 36.29
CA PRO A 34 -6.26 14.60 36.00
C PRO A 34 -7.33 13.56 35.66
N LYS A 35 -8.49 13.63 36.33
CA LYS A 35 -9.59 12.65 36.19
C LYS A 35 -10.08 12.48 34.74
N ASP A 36 -9.83 13.49 33.90
CA ASP A 36 -10.21 13.55 32.48
C ASP A 36 -8.99 13.75 31.54
N GLY A 37 -7.80 13.32 31.95
CA GLY A 37 -6.59 13.38 31.12
C GLY A 37 -6.54 12.35 29.99
N ILE A 38 -5.88 12.69 28.89
CA ILE A 38 -5.56 11.73 27.83
C ILE A 38 -4.48 10.78 28.37
N SER A 39 -4.94 9.65 28.90
CA SER A 39 -4.13 8.63 29.61
C SER A 39 -2.80 8.26 28.93
N LEU A 40 -2.71 8.34 27.60
CA LEU A 40 -1.47 7.98 26.89
C LEU A 40 -0.30 8.93 27.16
N LEU A 41 -0.56 10.23 27.34
CA LEU A 41 0.50 11.21 27.58
C LEU A 41 1.14 11.01 28.95
N ASP A 42 0.32 10.69 29.95
CA ASP A 42 0.79 10.38 31.30
C ASP A 42 1.56 9.06 31.30
N VAL A 43 1.03 8.02 30.65
CA VAL A 43 1.72 6.73 30.49
C VAL A 43 3.06 6.89 29.75
N LYS A 44 3.15 7.78 28.76
CA LYS A 44 4.44 8.07 28.10
C LYS A 44 5.45 8.64 29.10
N ASN A 45 5.03 9.59 29.91
CA ASN A 45 5.89 10.22 30.90
C ASN A 45 6.33 9.20 31.96
N GLU A 46 5.44 8.33 32.42
CA GLU A 46 5.76 7.23 33.34
C GLU A 46 6.72 6.20 32.73
N LEU A 47 6.51 5.80 31.47
CA LEU A 47 7.40 4.88 30.76
C LEU A 47 8.79 5.48 30.54
N LEU A 48 8.88 6.77 30.21
CA LEU A 48 10.15 7.48 30.09
C LEU A 48 10.87 7.58 31.44
N LEU A 49 10.13 7.87 32.52
CA LEU A 49 10.70 7.90 33.87
C LEU A 49 11.25 6.53 34.26
N SER A 50 10.46 5.47 34.05
CA SER A 50 10.89 4.08 34.29
C SER A 50 12.12 3.71 33.45
N TYR A 51 12.20 4.17 32.19
CA TYR A 51 13.37 3.96 31.34
C TYR A 51 14.62 4.65 31.89
N LEU A 52 14.50 5.91 32.32
CA LEU A 52 15.60 6.66 32.93
C LEU A 52 16.05 6.04 34.25
N GLN A 53 15.12 5.57 35.09
CA GLN A 53 15.44 4.90 36.35
C GLN A 53 16.27 3.63 36.12
N ASN A 54 15.88 2.79 35.16
CA ASN A 54 16.62 1.56 34.82
C ASN A 54 17.99 1.88 34.17
N LEU A 55 18.10 2.98 33.44
CA LEU A 55 19.38 3.44 32.87
C LEU A 55 20.34 3.88 33.99
N VAL A 56 19.87 4.71 34.92
CA VAL A 56 20.65 5.11 36.10
C VAL A 56 21.06 3.88 36.93
N PHE A 57 20.16 2.91 37.10
CA PHE A 57 20.47 1.66 37.78
C PHE A 57 21.58 0.87 37.09
N LEU A 58 21.56 0.76 35.76
CA LEU A 58 22.65 0.15 34.98
C LEU A 58 23.97 0.89 35.19
N ILE A 59 23.97 2.23 35.16
CA ILE A 59 25.18 3.03 35.44
C ILE A 59 25.72 2.71 36.84
N LEU A 60 24.85 2.62 37.85
CA LEU A 60 25.25 2.26 39.21
C LEU A 60 25.83 0.84 39.29
N LEU A 61 25.25 -0.14 38.60
CA LEU A 61 25.80 -1.51 38.53
C LEU A 61 27.19 -1.52 37.89
N LYS A 62 27.39 -0.82 36.77
CA LYS A 62 28.70 -0.72 36.12
C LYS A 62 29.74 0.00 36.98
N LEU A 63 29.36 1.06 37.69
CA LEU A 63 30.26 1.74 38.63
C LEU A 63 30.61 0.84 39.82
N ARG A 64 29.65 0.06 40.34
CA ARG A 64 29.88 -0.93 41.41
C ARG A 64 30.80 -2.06 40.96
N GLN A 65 30.61 -2.58 39.74
CA GLN A 65 31.48 -3.60 39.16
C GLN A 65 32.89 -3.06 38.90
N ALA A 66 33.04 -1.83 38.40
CA ALA A 66 34.35 -1.21 38.23
C ALA A 66 35.08 -1.04 39.58
N ARG A 67 34.36 -0.63 40.64
CA ARG A 67 34.90 -0.53 42.00
C ARG A 67 35.25 -1.90 42.61
N THR A 68 34.38 -2.89 42.41
CA THR A 68 34.55 -4.27 42.92
C THR A 68 35.65 -5.02 42.17
N GLY A 69 35.73 -4.87 40.84
CA GLY A 69 36.81 -5.43 40.01
C GLY A 69 38.19 -4.88 40.36
N SER A 70 38.29 -3.62 40.79
CA SER A 70 39.53 -3.06 41.36
C SER A 70 39.89 -3.61 42.75
N GLN A 71 38.92 -4.02 43.57
CA GLN A 71 39.18 -4.67 44.88
C GLN A 71 39.44 -6.18 44.76
N LYS A 72 38.74 -6.89 43.88
CA LYS A 72 38.84 -8.35 43.66
C LYS A 72 40.18 -8.75 43.05
N LYS A 73 40.83 -7.87 42.29
CA LYS A 73 42.21 -8.08 41.77
C LYS A 73 43.30 -8.13 42.87
N LYS A 74 42.98 -7.77 44.13
CA LYS A 74 43.90 -7.91 45.28
C LYS A 74 43.67 -9.16 46.12
N ASN A 75 42.47 -9.75 46.11
CA ASN A 75 42.14 -10.94 46.89
C ASN A 75 41.58 -12.02 45.95
N ASN A 76 42.39 -13.03 45.63
CA ASN A 76 41.94 -14.23 44.91
C ASN A 76 40.75 -14.85 45.65
N GLY A 77 39.62 -14.95 44.95
CA GLY A 77 38.35 -15.43 45.48
C GLY A 77 37.28 -15.33 44.39
N ASP A 78 37.38 -16.28 43.46
CA ASP A 78 36.36 -16.67 42.48
C ASP A 78 35.17 -17.27 43.25
N ASP A 79 33.93 -16.82 43.01
CA ASP A 79 32.66 -17.43 43.50
C ASP A 79 31.42 -16.49 43.34
N GLY A 80 31.61 -15.18 43.10
CA GLY A 80 30.52 -14.19 43.07
C GLY A 80 30.02 -13.72 41.69
N GLU A 81 30.54 -14.25 40.59
CA GLU A 81 30.35 -13.68 39.24
C GLU A 81 29.01 -13.98 38.55
N SER A 82 28.34 -15.06 38.92
CA SER A 82 27.08 -15.46 38.28
C SER A 82 25.93 -14.48 38.57
N ASN A 83 25.71 -14.14 39.84
CA ASN A 83 24.54 -13.34 40.24
C ASN A 83 24.59 -11.88 39.73
N ASP A 84 25.77 -11.26 39.69
CA ASP A 84 25.89 -9.86 39.23
C ASP A 84 25.73 -9.77 37.70
N GLN A 85 26.16 -10.79 36.95
CA GLN A 85 25.93 -10.88 35.49
C GLN A 85 24.45 -11.14 35.18
N ASP A 86 23.78 -11.98 35.97
CA ASP A 86 22.34 -12.25 35.82
C ASP A 86 21.49 -10.97 36.05
N LEU A 87 21.89 -10.12 37.00
CA LEU A 87 21.24 -8.84 37.27
C LEU A 87 21.43 -7.84 36.13
N ASP A 88 22.65 -7.73 35.59
CA ASP A 88 22.92 -6.89 34.43
C ASP A 88 22.07 -7.29 33.23
N ASP A 89 22.02 -8.59 32.93
CA ASP A 89 21.21 -9.12 31.83
C ASP A 89 19.72 -8.84 32.04
N LEU A 90 19.23 -8.89 33.28
CA LEU A 90 17.85 -8.56 33.60
C LEU A 90 17.55 -7.07 33.35
N VAL A 91 18.45 -6.17 33.76
CA VAL A 91 18.28 -4.72 33.56
C VAL A 91 18.35 -4.36 32.08
N VAL A 92 19.26 -4.98 31.33
CA VAL A 92 19.35 -4.80 29.87
C VAL A 92 18.08 -5.29 29.18
N LYS A 93 17.55 -6.46 29.57
CA LYS A 93 16.25 -6.97 29.07
C LYS A 93 15.12 -5.98 29.35
N LYS A 94 15.03 -5.45 30.57
CA LYS A 94 14.01 -4.44 30.95
C LYS A 94 14.14 -3.13 30.18
N LEU A 95 15.37 -2.66 29.94
CA LEU A 95 15.61 -1.47 29.09
C LEU A 95 15.18 -1.69 27.64
N VAL A 96 15.43 -2.89 27.09
CA VAL A 96 14.98 -3.25 25.74
C VAL A 96 13.45 -3.33 25.69
N GLU A 97 12.80 -3.92 26.69
CA GLU A 97 11.34 -3.96 26.81
C GLU A 97 10.73 -2.54 26.83
N LEU A 98 11.24 -1.65 27.69
CA LEU A 98 10.76 -0.26 27.79
C LEU A 98 10.98 0.50 26.48
N ARG A 99 12.11 0.28 25.80
CA ARG A 99 12.36 0.87 24.48
C ARG A 99 11.37 0.39 23.44
N LEU A 100 11.03 -0.91 23.43
CA LEU A 100 10.02 -1.46 22.53
C LEU A 100 8.64 -0.84 22.80
N TYR A 101 8.26 -0.63 24.06
CA TYR A 101 7.01 0.05 24.39
C TYR A 101 6.99 1.50 23.89
N LEU A 102 8.07 2.25 24.06
CA LEU A 102 8.16 3.64 23.59
C LEU A 102 8.11 3.72 22.05
N GLU A 103 8.89 2.88 21.35
CA GLU A 103 9.01 2.96 19.89
C GLU A 103 7.80 2.35 19.17
N LYS A 104 7.40 1.12 19.53
CA LYS A 104 6.35 0.39 18.81
C LYS A 104 4.96 0.55 19.42
N GLY A 105 4.87 0.79 20.73
CA GLY A 105 3.60 0.96 21.43
C GLY A 105 3.11 2.41 21.39
N VAL A 106 3.92 3.33 21.92
CA VAL A 106 3.49 4.70 22.19
C VAL A 106 3.49 5.56 20.91
N ARG A 107 4.54 5.55 20.08
CA ARG A 107 4.62 6.37 18.86
C ARG A 107 3.40 6.30 17.92
N PRO A 108 2.90 5.11 17.50
CA PRO A 108 1.76 5.07 16.59
C PRO A 108 0.46 5.55 17.25
N LEU A 109 0.38 5.54 18.58
CA LEU A 109 -0.75 6.08 19.32
C LEU A 109 -0.63 7.60 19.48
N GLU A 110 0.59 8.12 19.65
CA GLU A 110 0.87 9.56 19.61
C GLU A 110 0.48 10.17 18.28
N ASP A 111 0.79 9.54 17.15
CA ASP A 111 0.41 10.05 15.84
C ASP A 111 -1.11 10.14 15.67
N LYS A 112 -1.85 9.17 16.21
CA LYS A 112 -3.32 9.17 16.21
C LYS A 112 -3.89 10.23 17.14
N LEU A 113 -3.32 10.38 18.34
CA LEU A 113 -3.75 11.40 19.29
C LEU A 113 -3.43 12.80 18.78
N ARG A 114 -2.26 13.00 18.18
CA ARG A 114 -1.89 14.24 17.51
C ARG A 114 -2.91 14.59 16.45
N TYR A 115 -3.27 13.64 15.59
CA TYR A 115 -4.32 13.88 14.60
C TYR A 115 -5.67 14.24 15.24
N GLN A 116 -6.04 13.59 16.35
CA GLN A 116 -7.28 13.91 17.07
C GLN A 116 -7.23 15.31 17.68
N ILE A 117 -6.12 15.70 18.29
CA ILE A 117 -5.89 17.04 18.85
C ILE A 117 -5.93 18.08 17.73
N ASP A 118 -5.19 17.88 16.65
CA ASP A 118 -5.16 18.79 15.49
C ASP A 118 -6.55 18.93 14.86
N LYS A 119 -7.34 17.85 14.82
CA LYS A 119 -8.72 17.89 14.34
C LYS A 119 -9.64 18.70 15.25
N VAL A 120 -9.50 18.56 16.56
CA VAL A 120 -10.28 19.34 17.54
C VAL A 120 -9.89 20.81 17.49
N LEU A 121 -8.59 21.11 17.44
CA LEU A 121 -8.08 22.47 17.30
C LEU A 121 -8.59 23.11 16.01
N ARG A 122 -8.52 22.40 14.88
CA ARG A 122 -9.06 22.91 13.61
C ARG A 122 -10.56 23.14 13.67
N ALA A 123 -11.32 22.25 14.30
CA ALA A 123 -12.76 22.44 14.48
C ALA A 123 -13.09 23.63 15.41
N ALA A 124 -12.28 23.86 16.44
CA ALA A 124 -12.41 25.03 17.31
C ALA A 124 -12.06 26.32 16.57
N ASP A 125 -10.96 26.36 15.81
CA ASP A 125 -10.57 27.49 14.98
C ASP A 125 -11.63 27.83 13.92
N ASP A 126 -12.20 26.82 13.26
CA ASP A 126 -13.27 27.02 12.28
C ASP A 126 -14.58 27.49 12.94
N ALA A 127 -14.87 27.04 14.17
CA ALA A 127 -15.97 27.56 14.98
C ALA A 127 -15.74 29.03 15.39
N GLU A 128 -14.52 29.40 15.79
CA GLU A 128 -14.17 30.79 16.10
C GLU A 128 -14.22 31.69 14.86
N ARG A 129 -13.73 31.21 13.71
CA ARG A 129 -13.82 31.97 12.44
C ARG A 129 -15.26 32.16 12.00
N SER A 130 -16.08 31.12 12.07
CA SER A 130 -17.51 31.22 11.74
C SER A 130 -18.26 32.11 12.73
N ALA A 131 -17.93 32.08 14.02
CA ALA A 131 -18.47 33.00 15.02
C ALA A 131 -18.06 34.46 14.71
N LYS A 132 -16.78 34.72 14.42
CA LYS A 132 -16.29 36.06 14.02
C LYS A 132 -16.91 36.55 12.71
N GLN A 133 -17.13 35.67 11.73
CA GLN A 133 -17.82 36.01 10.48
C GLN A 133 -19.30 36.29 10.71
N ALA A 134 -19.97 35.53 11.60
CA ALA A 134 -21.36 35.79 11.99
C ALA A 134 -21.50 37.11 12.75
N GLU A 135 -20.56 37.43 13.65
CA GLU A 135 -20.50 38.72 14.36
C GLU A 135 -20.20 39.89 13.41
N ALA A 136 -19.31 39.72 12.44
CA ALA A 136 -19.03 40.74 11.42
C ALA A 136 -20.22 40.97 10.49
N ALA A 137 -20.93 39.90 10.10
CA ALA A 137 -22.16 40.00 9.31
C ALA A 137 -23.31 40.64 10.10
N ALA A 138 -23.42 40.36 11.41
CA ALA A 138 -24.38 41.02 12.29
C ALA A 138 -24.08 42.53 12.45
N LYS A 139 -22.81 42.90 12.60
CA LYS A 139 -22.39 44.32 12.64
C LYS A 139 -22.62 45.05 11.32
N ALA A 140 -22.42 44.38 10.19
CA ALA A 140 -22.74 44.94 8.87
C ALA A 140 -24.26 45.08 8.62
N ALA A 141 -25.10 44.37 9.38
CA ALA A 141 -26.56 44.48 9.32
C ALA A 141 -27.13 45.55 10.27
N GLU A 142 -26.38 45.97 11.30
CA GLU A 142 -26.78 47.04 12.23
C GLU A 142 -26.44 48.46 11.76
N GLU A 143 -25.54 48.62 10.78
CA GLU A 143 -25.19 49.90 10.14
C GLU A 143 -25.60 49.88 8.65
N PRO A 144 -26.83 50.27 8.28
CA PRO A 144 -27.29 50.26 6.89
C PRO A 144 -27.05 51.60 6.20
N ASP A 145 -25.87 52.24 6.37
CA ASP A 145 -25.55 53.45 5.61
C ASP A 145 -24.04 53.69 5.46
N SER A 146 -23.41 53.04 4.48
CA SER A 146 -22.38 53.64 3.64
C SER A 146 -21.95 52.71 2.50
N GLU A 147 -21.78 53.31 1.32
CA GLU A 147 -21.54 52.70 0.01
C GLU A 147 -20.28 51.79 -0.06
N PRO A 148 -20.23 50.81 -0.98
CA PRO A 148 -19.10 49.90 -1.07
C PRO A 148 -17.96 50.54 -1.89
N GLU A 149 -16.88 50.91 -1.21
CA GLU A 149 -15.59 51.18 -1.84
C GLU A 149 -14.69 49.94 -1.78
N ALA A 150 -14.02 49.68 -2.91
CA ALA A 150 -13.28 48.48 -3.22
C ALA A 150 -12.07 48.21 -2.31
N ALA A 151 -11.90 46.94 -1.95
CA ALA A 151 -10.60 46.39 -1.56
C ALA A 151 -10.38 45.07 -2.30
N GLU A 152 -9.61 45.17 -3.37
CA GLU A 152 -9.11 44.10 -4.21
C GLU A 152 -7.99 43.34 -3.49
N SER A 153 -8.08 42.00 -3.42
CA SER A 153 -6.89 41.13 -3.42
C SER A 153 -7.28 39.79 -4.03
N GLY A 154 -6.89 39.59 -5.29
CA GLY A 154 -7.31 38.48 -6.12
C GLY A 154 -6.67 37.14 -5.78
N ASP A 155 -7.34 36.08 -6.19
CA ASP A 155 -6.76 35.13 -7.13
C ASP A 155 -7.88 34.50 -7.97
N GLU A 156 -7.60 34.29 -9.25
CA GLU A 156 -8.51 33.86 -10.31
C GLU A 156 -9.00 32.42 -10.06
N GLU A 157 -10.27 32.09 -10.38
CA GLU A 157 -10.66 30.87 -11.12
C GLU A 157 -12.18 30.86 -11.43
N GLU A 158 -12.46 30.84 -12.74
CA GLU A 158 -13.50 30.11 -13.47
C GLU A 158 -14.90 29.88 -12.83
N ALA A 159 -15.90 30.41 -13.54
CA ALA A 159 -17.32 30.15 -13.32
C ALA A 159 -17.72 28.70 -13.63
N ALA A 160 -18.33 28.00 -12.67
CA ALA A 160 -19.10 26.77 -12.90
C ALA A 160 -20.10 26.49 -11.75
N PRO A 161 -21.13 25.63 -11.92
CA PRO A 161 -22.53 25.96 -11.63
C PRO A 161 -23.04 25.52 -10.25
N SER A 162 -24.17 26.12 -9.87
CA SER A 162 -24.98 25.93 -8.67
C SER A 162 -25.50 24.48 -8.45
N GLY A 163 -24.61 23.54 -8.13
CA GLY A 163 -24.95 22.13 -7.84
C GLY A 163 -24.33 21.52 -6.58
N GLN A 164 -23.43 22.22 -5.87
CA GLN A 164 -22.60 21.63 -4.80
C GLN A 164 -23.11 21.85 -3.36
N LYS A 165 -24.24 22.54 -3.14
CA LYS A 165 -24.71 22.86 -1.78
C LYS A 165 -25.29 21.66 -1.00
N LEU A 166 -25.64 20.56 -1.67
CA LEU A 166 -26.15 19.35 -1.00
C LEU A 166 -25.05 18.34 -0.64
N SER A 167 -23.86 18.42 -1.23
CA SER A 167 -22.73 17.53 -0.94
C SER A 167 -21.86 18.01 0.22
N ASP A 168 -21.78 19.32 0.48
CA ASP A 168 -20.95 19.87 1.58
C ASP A 168 -21.55 19.61 2.98
N LEU A 169 -22.87 19.45 3.08
CA LEU A 169 -23.54 19.11 4.34
C LEU A 169 -23.40 17.62 4.71
N GLN A 170 -22.98 16.77 3.77
CA GLN A 170 -22.81 15.32 3.96
C GLN A 170 -21.42 14.94 4.52
N PHE A 171 -20.46 15.87 4.51
CA PHE A 171 -19.11 15.69 5.03
C PHE A 171 -18.87 16.43 6.35
N ARG A 172 -19.92 16.81 7.09
CA ARG A 172 -19.76 17.31 8.46
C ARG A 172 -19.47 16.14 9.40
N PRO A 173 -18.45 16.21 10.27
CA PRO A 173 -18.21 15.15 11.25
C PRO A 173 -19.40 15.04 12.20
N ASN A 174 -19.85 13.81 12.49
CA ASN A 174 -20.89 13.56 13.49
C ASN A 174 -20.35 13.88 14.89
N ILE A 175 -20.68 15.07 15.42
CA ILE A 175 -20.28 15.52 16.76
C ILE A 175 -21.06 14.75 17.84
N SER A 176 -22.23 14.21 17.50
CA SER A 176 -23.09 13.44 18.41
C SER A 176 -22.49 12.09 18.85
N SER A 177 -21.45 11.58 18.18
CA SER A 177 -20.72 10.40 18.66
C SER A 177 -19.68 10.70 19.73
N PHE A 178 -19.43 11.99 20.03
CA PHE A 178 -18.42 12.42 21.00
C PHE A 178 -19.01 12.87 22.34
N VAL A 179 -20.33 12.95 22.48
CA VAL A 179 -20.96 13.19 23.78
C VAL A 179 -21.01 11.86 24.53
N ARG A 180 -20.11 11.70 25.51
CA ARG A 180 -20.18 10.60 26.48
C ARG A 180 -21.34 10.90 27.42
N ASN A 181 -22.36 10.04 27.43
CA ASN A 181 -23.52 10.20 28.31
C ASN A 181 -23.09 10.04 29.78
N SER A 182 -22.80 11.15 30.46
CA SER A 182 -22.46 11.17 31.89
C SER A 182 -23.72 11.33 32.72
N GLY A 183 -24.39 10.20 33.02
CA GLY A 183 -25.48 10.15 33.99
C GLY A 183 -26.15 8.78 34.06
N ALA A 184 -25.75 7.99 35.07
CA ALA A 184 -26.46 6.91 35.81
C ALA A 184 -27.35 5.86 35.09
N PRO A 185 -27.53 4.66 35.67
CA PRO A 185 -27.99 3.47 34.95
C PRO A 185 -29.52 3.38 34.89
N GLY A 186 -30.04 2.93 33.74
CA GLY A 186 -31.39 2.37 33.63
C GLY A 186 -32.45 3.29 33.05
N SER A 187 -32.48 3.41 31.72
CA SER A 187 -33.72 3.50 30.94
C SER A 187 -33.38 3.43 29.46
N GLU A 188 -33.70 2.29 28.84
CA GLU A 188 -33.66 2.13 27.39
C GLU A 188 -34.83 2.88 26.75
N GLU A 189 -34.57 4.02 26.12
CA GLU A 189 -35.45 4.53 25.06
C GLU A 189 -34.63 4.89 23.82
N LYS A 190 -34.94 4.21 22.71
CA LYS A 190 -34.32 4.38 21.39
C LYS A 190 -35.07 5.45 20.61
N PRO A 191 -34.42 6.46 19.99
CA PRO A 191 -35.04 7.19 18.90
C PRO A 191 -34.94 6.35 17.61
N LYS A 192 -36.10 6.13 16.97
CA LYS A 192 -36.22 5.45 15.68
C LYS A 192 -35.78 6.39 14.55
N ILE A 193 -34.80 5.99 13.75
CA ILE A 193 -34.64 6.44 12.36
C ILE A 193 -34.44 5.19 11.50
N GLY A 194 -35.42 4.91 10.64
CA GLY A 194 -35.34 3.91 9.56
C GLY A 194 -34.28 4.33 8.53
N VAL A 195 -33.67 3.43 7.75
CA VAL A 195 -34.30 2.53 6.78
C VAL A 195 -33.35 1.36 6.48
N GLY A 196 -33.88 0.13 6.40
CA GLY A 196 -33.16 -1.03 5.85
C GLY A 196 -33.32 -2.32 6.68
N LYS A 197 -34.29 -3.14 6.32
CA LYS A 197 -34.83 -4.29 7.06
C LYS A 197 -33.96 -5.56 6.93
N SER A 198 -33.45 -6.10 8.05
CA SER A 198 -33.47 -7.54 8.38
C SER A 198 -33.10 -7.73 9.86
N THR A 199 -34.08 -8.18 10.64
CA THR A 199 -34.04 -8.38 12.09
C THR A 199 -33.41 -9.72 12.45
N ASP A 200 -32.32 -9.72 13.22
CA ASP A 200 -31.91 -10.86 14.06
C ASP A 200 -31.67 -10.34 15.48
N ALA A 201 -32.49 -10.79 16.43
CA ALA A 201 -32.51 -10.38 17.84
C ALA A 201 -31.37 -11.01 18.67
N SER A 202 -30.15 -10.99 18.15
CA SER A 202 -28.96 -11.33 18.93
C SER A 202 -28.24 -10.03 19.26
N GLY A 203 -28.06 -9.69 20.54
CA GLY A 203 -27.36 -8.48 21.02
C GLY A 203 -25.87 -8.37 20.64
N VAL A 204 -25.47 -9.02 19.55
CA VAL A 204 -24.15 -9.00 18.96
C VAL A 204 -24.11 -7.88 17.93
N TYR A 205 -23.40 -6.80 18.28
CA TYR A 205 -23.15 -5.69 17.38
C TYR A 205 -22.45 -6.18 16.09
N ARG A 206 -23.13 -6.02 14.97
CA ARG A 206 -22.55 -6.25 13.64
C ARG A 206 -22.26 -4.90 13.00
N PRO A 207 -20.99 -4.56 12.76
CA PRO A 207 -20.66 -3.29 12.11
C PRO A 207 -21.27 -3.21 10.71
N PRO A 208 -21.66 -2.00 10.27
CA PRO A 208 -22.33 -1.81 9.00
C PRO A 208 -21.44 -2.29 7.84
N ARG A 209 -21.99 -3.14 6.97
CA ARG A 209 -21.31 -3.60 5.77
C ARG A 209 -21.38 -2.51 4.70
N ILE A 210 -20.34 -1.69 4.63
CA ILE A 210 -20.18 -0.68 3.57
C ILE A 210 -19.90 -1.43 2.26
N ALA A 211 -20.77 -1.30 1.27
CA ALA A 211 -20.49 -1.77 -0.09
C ALA A 211 -19.33 -0.94 -0.66
N PRO A 212 -18.37 -1.54 -1.37
CA PRO A 212 -17.21 -0.80 -1.88
C PRO A 212 -17.66 0.28 -2.87
N THR A 213 -17.57 1.54 -2.46
CA THR A 213 -17.81 2.70 -3.31
C THR A 213 -16.63 2.85 -4.26
N VAL A 214 -16.88 2.77 -5.56
CA VAL A 214 -15.84 2.92 -6.58
C VAL A 214 -15.53 4.41 -6.72
N MET A 215 -14.26 4.81 -6.57
CA MET A 215 -13.83 6.19 -6.83
C MET A 215 -14.17 6.58 -8.27
N PRO A 216 -14.68 7.79 -8.53
CA PRO A 216 -14.87 8.29 -9.88
C PRO A 216 -13.50 8.60 -10.50
N THR A 217 -12.85 7.59 -11.07
CA THR A 217 -11.73 7.78 -11.99
C THR A 217 -12.32 8.14 -13.35
N THR A 218 -11.83 9.20 -13.99
CA THR A 218 -12.18 9.60 -15.37
C THR A 218 -12.27 8.37 -16.29
N THR A 219 -13.48 8.11 -16.77
CA THR A 219 -14.00 6.78 -17.13
C THR A 219 -13.51 6.18 -18.47
N THR A 220 -12.43 6.66 -19.06
CA THR A 220 -11.95 6.20 -20.38
C THR A 220 -10.62 5.44 -20.31
N GLU A 221 -9.64 5.88 -19.53
CA GLU A 221 -8.29 5.27 -19.54
C GLU A 221 -8.22 3.91 -18.85
N ARG A 222 -9.06 3.67 -17.82
CA ARG A 222 -9.03 2.41 -17.05
C ARG A 222 -9.55 1.21 -17.83
N ARG A 223 -10.51 1.44 -18.73
CA ARG A 223 -11.12 0.37 -19.56
C ARG A 223 -10.18 -0.06 -20.68
N GLU A 224 -9.43 0.88 -21.26
CA GLU A 224 -8.40 0.61 -22.27
C GLU A 224 -7.18 -0.10 -21.65
N ARG A 225 -6.66 0.39 -20.51
CA ARG A 225 -5.54 -0.29 -19.81
C ARG A 225 -5.87 -1.68 -19.27
N ALA A 226 -7.13 -1.97 -18.94
CA ALA A 226 -7.54 -3.30 -18.50
C ALA A 226 -7.74 -4.28 -19.67
N GLY A 227 -8.13 -3.79 -20.84
CA GLY A 227 -8.26 -4.58 -22.07
C GLY A 227 -6.92 -5.00 -22.67
N ASP A 228 -5.90 -4.15 -22.59
CA ASP A 228 -4.59 -4.40 -23.22
C ASP A 228 -3.68 -5.35 -22.44
N LYS A 229 -3.87 -5.46 -21.12
CA LYS A 229 -2.94 -6.23 -20.26
C LYS A 229 -3.10 -7.74 -20.32
N LYS A 230 -4.16 -8.25 -20.95
CA LYS A 230 -4.45 -9.70 -21.00
C LYS A 230 -5.14 -10.09 -22.29
N GLN A 231 -4.65 -9.63 -23.45
CA GLN A 231 -4.86 -10.45 -24.64
C GLN A 231 -4.33 -11.84 -24.29
N LEU A 232 -5.22 -12.82 -24.26
CA LEU A 232 -4.98 -14.15 -23.72
C LEU A 232 -3.84 -14.81 -24.50
N LYS A 233 -2.60 -14.63 -24.03
CA LYS A 233 -1.43 -15.33 -24.55
C LYS A 233 -1.73 -16.83 -24.44
N SER A 234 -1.57 -17.55 -25.55
CA SER A 234 -1.67 -19.00 -25.53
C SER A 234 -0.47 -19.55 -24.75
N ALA A 235 -0.74 -20.22 -23.63
CA ALA A 235 0.29 -20.77 -22.75
C ALA A 235 1.30 -21.66 -23.49
N THR A 236 0.85 -22.46 -24.45
CA THR A 236 1.71 -23.35 -25.25
C THR A 236 2.64 -22.60 -26.21
N LEU A 237 2.19 -21.49 -26.81
CA LEU A 237 3.10 -20.66 -27.63
C LEU A 237 4.11 -19.94 -26.74
N ASP A 238 3.74 -19.57 -25.52
CA ASP A 238 4.66 -18.93 -24.57
C ASP A 238 5.76 -19.91 -24.12
N GLU A 239 5.39 -21.15 -23.80
CA GLU A 239 6.31 -22.26 -23.51
C GLU A 239 7.23 -22.54 -24.72
N PHE A 240 6.67 -22.70 -25.92
CA PHE A 240 7.46 -22.88 -27.15
C PHE A 240 8.45 -21.73 -27.42
N ILE A 241 8.02 -20.48 -27.19
CA ILE A 241 8.91 -19.33 -27.39
C ILE A 241 10.03 -19.33 -26.35
N ALA A 242 9.73 -19.65 -25.09
CA ALA A 242 10.71 -19.67 -24.02
C ALA A 242 11.74 -20.79 -24.19
N ASP A 243 11.31 -21.99 -24.59
CA ASP A 243 12.15 -23.18 -24.61
C ASP A 243 12.87 -23.38 -25.96
N GLU A 244 12.20 -23.10 -27.08
CA GLU A 244 12.74 -23.43 -28.41
C GLU A 244 13.24 -22.19 -29.19
N MET A 245 12.56 -21.05 -29.08
CA MET A 245 12.90 -19.86 -29.88
C MET A 245 13.84 -18.89 -29.17
N SER A 246 13.75 -18.81 -27.85
CA SER A 246 14.55 -17.91 -27.02
C SER A 246 15.89 -18.55 -26.70
N THR A 247 16.98 -17.83 -26.92
CA THR A 247 18.33 -18.24 -26.50
C THR A 247 18.63 -17.90 -25.04
N ALA A 248 17.70 -17.23 -24.35
CA ALA A 248 17.87 -16.86 -22.95
C ALA A 248 17.73 -18.11 -22.05
N PRO A 249 18.64 -18.32 -21.07
CA PRO A 249 18.55 -19.45 -20.17
C PRO A 249 17.32 -19.33 -19.25
N VAL A 250 16.57 -20.43 -19.11
CA VAL A 250 15.43 -20.53 -18.19
C VAL A 250 15.92 -20.98 -16.81
N ALA A 251 15.40 -20.35 -15.75
CA ALA A 251 15.75 -20.67 -14.38
C ALA A 251 15.00 -21.94 -13.91
N GLU A 252 15.69 -23.08 -13.90
CA GLU A 252 15.18 -24.32 -13.36
C GLU A 252 15.45 -24.44 -11.84
N PRO A 253 14.51 -25.00 -11.06
CA PRO A 253 14.66 -25.18 -9.64
C PRO A 253 15.51 -26.42 -9.34
N SER A 254 16.05 -26.50 -8.13
CA SER A 254 16.67 -27.75 -7.67
C SER A 254 15.61 -28.86 -7.55
N ILE A 255 15.96 -30.07 -7.98
CA ILE A 255 15.06 -31.24 -8.15
C ILE A 255 14.23 -31.53 -6.89
N GLY A 256 14.80 -31.35 -5.69
CA GLY A 256 14.11 -31.63 -4.43
C GLY A 256 13.12 -30.54 -3.97
N THR A 257 13.20 -29.32 -4.52
CA THR A 257 12.42 -28.17 -4.03
C THR A 257 10.99 -28.12 -4.54
N THR A 258 10.70 -28.84 -5.62
CA THR A 258 9.38 -28.90 -6.25
C THR A 258 8.46 -29.92 -5.62
N ILE A 259 9.00 -30.84 -4.80
CA ILE A 259 8.25 -31.93 -4.20
C ILE A 259 7.46 -31.42 -2.99
N VAL A 260 6.17 -31.74 -2.94
CA VAL A 260 5.23 -31.35 -1.87
C VAL A 260 4.68 -32.57 -1.19
N ASN A 261 4.48 -32.46 0.13
CA ASN A 261 3.88 -33.51 0.96
C ASN A 261 4.57 -34.87 0.76
N PHE A 262 5.91 -34.89 0.87
CA PHE A 262 6.74 -36.10 0.79
C PHE A 262 6.49 -36.93 -0.49
N GLY A 263 6.35 -36.28 -1.64
CA GLY A 263 6.21 -36.99 -2.92
C GLY A 263 4.77 -37.26 -3.35
N ARG A 264 3.77 -36.87 -2.55
CA ARG A 264 2.36 -36.99 -2.97
C ARG A 264 2.05 -36.12 -4.19
N ARG A 265 2.75 -35.00 -4.38
CA ARG A 265 2.55 -34.07 -5.48
C ARG A 265 3.82 -33.29 -5.79
N THR A 266 3.99 -32.88 -7.04
CA THR A 266 5.05 -31.96 -7.49
C THR A 266 4.42 -30.64 -7.92
N LYS A 267 5.06 -29.51 -7.58
CA LYS A 267 4.59 -28.17 -7.99
C LYS A 267 4.84 -27.97 -9.47
N THR A 268 3.86 -27.39 -10.17
CA THR A 268 4.07 -26.92 -11.55
C THR A 268 4.75 -25.56 -11.58
N ALA A 269 5.30 -25.20 -12.75
CA ALA A 269 5.93 -23.90 -12.95
C ALA A 269 4.99 -22.73 -12.61
N ALA A 270 3.68 -22.85 -12.91
CA ALA A 270 2.69 -21.83 -12.59
C ALA A 270 2.45 -21.70 -11.08
N GLU A 271 2.34 -22.82 -10.35
CA GLU A 271 2.17 -22.80 -8.89
C GLU A 271 3.41 -22.23 -8.19
N ARG A 272 4.60 -22.54 -8.70
CA ARG A 272 5.88 -22.03 -8.18
C ARG A 272 5.96 -20.51 -8.28
N LYS A 273 5.59 -19.94 -9.44
CA LYS A 273 5.52 -18.49 -9.64
C LYS A 273 4.58 -17.81 -8.64
N VAL A 274 3.40 -18.40 -8.37
CA VAL A 274 2.45 -17.87 -7.38
C VAL A 274 3.00 -17.93 -5.95
N GLU A 275 3.76 -18.96 -5.61
CA GLU A 275 4.42 -19.08 -4.30
C GLU A 275 5.58 -18.07 -4.15
N GLU A 276 6.36 -17.86 -5.20
CA GLU A 276 7.40 -16.82 -5.26
C GLU A 276 6.79 -15.42 -5.12
N GLU A 277 5.67 -15.14 -5.79
CA GLU A 277 4.89 -13.90 -5.62
C GLU A 277 4.39 -13.75 -4.16
N ARG A 278 3.93 -14.84 -3.54
CA ARG A 278 3.52 -14.81 -2.13
C ARG A 278 4.71 -14.54 -1.22
N ARG A 279 5.85 -15.18 -1.47
CA ARG A 279 7.08 -15.03 -0.69
C ARG A 279 7.63 -13.61 -0.80
N THR A 280 7.74 -13.09 -2.02
CA THR A 280 8.18 -11.70 -2.26
C THR A 280 7.26 -10.70 -1.58
N TYR A 281 5.94 -10.93 -1.57
CA TYR A 281 5.01 -10.10 -0.80
C TYR A 281 5.26 -10.17 0.73
N GLU A 282 5.48 -11.37 1.28
CA GLU A 282 5.78 -11.54 2.70
C GLU A 282 7.12 -10.91 3.09
N GLU A 283 8.14 -11.00 2.23
CA GLU A 283 9.47 -10.41 2.43
C GLU A 283 9.45 -8.88 2.30
N THR A 284 8.71 -8.35 1.32
CA THR A 284 8.60 -6.89 1.11
C THR A 284 7.81 -6.19 2.22
N ASN A 285 6.73 -6.83 2.69
CA ASN A 285 5.86 -6.25 3.71
C ASN A 285 6.16 -6.74 5.14
N PHE A 286 7.10 -7.67 5.30
CA PHE A 286 7.49 -8.28 6.57
C PHE A 286 6.32 -8.82 7.41
N VAL A 287 5.24 -9.26 6.74
CA VAL A 287 4.02 -9.80 7.37
C VAL A 287 3.66 -11.13 6.71
N ARG A 288 3.40 -12.15 7.53
CA ARG A 288 2.96 -13.46 7.05
C ARG A 288 1.49 -13.42 6.61
N LEU A 289 1.21 -13.94 5.43
CA LEU A 289 -0.17 -14.11 4.98
C LEU A 289 -0.83 -15.28 5.72
N PRO A 290 -2.09 -15.15 6.16
CA PRO A 290 -2.80 -16.25 6.77
C PRO A 290 -2.92 -17.41 5.78
N THR A 291 -3.08 -18.63 6.31
CA THR A 291 -3.37 -19.79 5.46
C THR A 291 -4.67 -19.57 4.70
N ALA A 292 -4.74 -20.09 3.47
CA ALA A 292 -5.89 -19.87 2.59
C ALA A 292 -7.22 -20.20 3.28
N SER A 293 -8.18 -19.27 3.18
CA SER A 293 -9.50 -19.41 3.80
C SER A 293 -10.24 -20.63 3.26
N LYS A 294 -11.19 -21.17 4.03
CA LYS A 294 -12.09 -22.24 3.57
C LYS A 294 -12.75 -21.88 2.23
N LYS A 295 -13.11 -20.61 2.05
CA LYS A 295 -13.70 -20.09 0.81
C LYS A 295 -12.72 -20.13 -0.36
N ASP A 296 -11.46 -19.78 -0.13
CA ASP A 296 -10.44 -19.76 -1.18
C ASP A 296 -10.03 -21.17 -1.59
N LYS A 297 -9.90 -22.08 -0.61
CA LYS A 297 -9.69 -23.51 -0.87
C LYS A 297 -10.85 -24.13 -1.66
N ALA A 298 -12.10 -23.77 -1.34
CA ALA A 298 -13.26 -24.24 -2.09
C ALA A 298 -13.28 -23.70 -3.52
N ARG A 299 -12.89 -22.43 -3.72
CA ARG A 299 -12.76 -21.83 -5.06
C ARG A 299 -11.64 -22.49 -5.87
N GLN A 300 -10.48 -22.75 -5.27
CA GLN A 300 -9.37 -23.45 -5.92
C GLN A 300 -9.81 -24.86 -6.35
N ARG A 301 -10.42 -25.64 -5.47
CA ARG A 301 -10.96 -26.97 -5.81
C ARG A 301 -12.03 -26.91 -6.91
N ALA A 302 -12.90 -25.90 -6.89
CA ALA A 302 -13.92 -25.73 -7.92
C ALA A 302 -13.32 -25.33 -9.28
N LEU A 303 -12.23 -24.55 -9.28
CA LEU A 303 -11.48 -24.21 -10.50
C LEU A 303 -10.77 -25.44 -11.05
N GLU A 304 -10.08 -26.18 -10.19
CA GLU A 304 -9.41 -27.44 -10.54
C GLU A 304 -10.42 -28.46 -11.09
N GLY A 305 -11.56 -28.65 -10.42
CA GLY A 305 -12.61 -29.58 -10.86
C GLY A 305 -13.38 -29.15 -12.11
N ARG A 306 -13.40 -27.85 -12.45
CA ARG A 306 -13.97 -27.34 -13.72
C ARG A 306 -12.96 -27.34 -14.85
N SER A 307 -11.67 -27.31 -14.52
CA SER A 307 -10.61 -27.33 -15.52
C SER A 307 -10.35 -28.76 -15.97
N SER A 308 -10.33 -29.00 -17.27
CA SER A 308 -9.80 -30.25 -17.86
C SER A 308 -8.26 -30.26 -17.84
N LYS A 309 -7.68 -29.74 -16.77
CA LYS A 309 -6.23 -29.61 -16.59
C LYS A 309 -5.78 -30.75 -15.69
N MET A 310 -4.82 -31.52 -16.17
CA MET A 310 -4.23 -32.63 -15.44
C MET A 310 -2.80 -32.25 -15.06
N GLN A 311 -2.42 -32.49 -13.81
CA GLN A 311 -1.06 -32.30 -13.34
C GLN A 311 -0.38 -33.66 -13.30
N PHE A 312 0.66 -33.84 -14.10
CA PHE A 312 1.43 -35.08 -14.14
C PHE A 312 2.91 -34.75 -14.22
N GLY A 313 3.72 -35.38 -13.36
CA GLY A 313 5.17 -35.20 -13.38
C GLY A 313 5.67 -33.81 -12.99
N GLY A 314 4.81 -32.89 -12.53
CA GLY A 314 5.16 -31.49 -12.29
C GLY A 314 4.91 -30.60 -13.51
N GLU A 315 4.35 -31.15 -14.57
CA GLU A 315 3.93 -30.45 -15.78
C GLU A 315 2.40 -30.33 -15.84
N ASP A 316 1.95 -29.30 -16.54
CA ASP A 316 0.55 -28.97 -16.71
C ASP A 316 0.03 -29.48 -18.06
N TRP A 317 -0.64 -30.64 -18.04
CA TRP A 317 -1.31 -31.19 -19.21
C TRP A 317 -2.66 -30.51 -19.38
N ARG A 318 -2.82 -29.79 -20.48
CA ARG A 318 -4.03 -29.02 -20.79
C ARG A 318 -4.81 -29.73 -21.88
N ASP A 319 -6.13 -29.63 -21.80
CA ASP A 319 -7.01 -30.10 -22.87
C ASP A 319 -6.80 -29.31 -24.18
N LEU A 320 -6.85 -30.01 -25.30
CA LEU A 320 -6.55 -29.50 -26.64
C LEU A 320 -7.63 -28.58 -27.18
N GLY A 321 -8.86 -28.63 -26.67
CA GLY A 321 -9.99 -27.87 -27.23
C GLY A 321 -9.78 -26.35 -27.22
N ALA A 322 -9.81 -25.72 -26.05
CA ALA A 322 -9.81 -24.25 -25.96
C ALA A 322 -8.42 -23.61 -26.21
N GLY A 323 -7.34 -24.37 -26.09
CA GLY A 323 -5.97 -23.91 -26.34
C GLY A 323 -5.67 -23.76 -27.83
N VAL A 324 -6.03 -24.78 -28.62
CA VAL A 324 -5.71 -24.86 -30.06
C VAL A 324 -6.48 -23.81 -30.86
N ASP A 325 -7.75 -23.58 -30.55
CA ASP A 325 -8.54 -22.53 -31.21
C ASP A 325 -7.93 -21.13 -31.03
N ARG A 326 -7.31 -20.85 -29.88
CA ARG A 326 -6.61 -19.58 -29.64
C ARG A 326 -5.32 -19.49 -30.46
N ILE A 327 -4.55 -20.58 -30.56
CA ILE A 327 -3.36 -20.63 -31.41
C ILE A 327 -3.76 -20.38 -32.87
N ASN A 328 -4.83 -21.03 -33.33
CA ASN A 328 -5.36 -20.82 -34.68
C ASN A 328 -5.79 -19.37 -34.89
N ARG A 329 -6.48 -18.73 -33.93
CA ARG A 329 -6.85 -17.30 -34.03
C ARG A 329 -5.65 -16.36 -33.99
N LEU A 330 -4.63 -16.63 -33.17
CA LEU A 330 -3.42 -15.81 -33.09
C LEU A 330 -2.57 -15.92 -34.36
N THR A 331 -2.50 -17.12 -34.94
CA THR A 331 -1.79 -17.36 -36.21
C THR A 331 -2.60 -16.89 -37.44
N SER A 332 -3.94 -16.94 -37.38
CA SER A 332 -4.83 -16.46 -38.44
C SER A 332 -5.12 -14.96 -38.39
N GLY A 333 -5.02 -14.32 -37.21
CA GLY A 333 -5.28 -12.89 -37.01
C GLY A 333 -4.35 -11.97 -37.79
N GLY A 334 -3.21 -12.47 -38.25
CA GLY A 334 -2.34 -11.80 -39.22
C GLY A 334 -2.82 -11.87 -40.69
N ARG A 335 -3.79 -12.74 -41.01
CA ARG A 335 -4.30 -13.01 -42.36
C ARG A 335 -5.69 -12.38 -42.63
N ASP A 336 -6.49 -12.12 -41.58
CA ASP A 336 -7.88 -11.64 -41.71
C ASP A 336 -8.06 -10.12 -41.77
N ARG A 337 -6.98 -9.33 -41.81
CA ARG A 337 -7.08 -7.91 -42.19
C ARG A 337 -7.44 -7.83 -43.69
N ARG A 338 -8.73 -7.93 -44.04
CA ARG A 338 -9.21 -7.73 -45.42
C ARG A 338 -9.35 -6.23 -45.68
N GLY A 339 -8.47 -5.70 -46.52
CA GLY A 339 -8.50 -4.30 -46.96
C GLY A 339 -7.29 -3.94 -47.81
N THR A 340 -7.41 -2.91 -48.65
CA THR A 340 -6.32 -2.40 -49.50
C THR A 340 -5.08 -2.02 -48.70
N LYS A 341 -5.27 -1.52 -47.47
CA LYS A 341 -4.19 -1.23 -46.51
C LYS A 341 -3.43 -2.48 -46.08
N ALA A 342 -4.11 -3.61 -45.89
CA ALA A 342 -3.47 -4.87 -45.53
C ALA A 342 -2.75 -5.52 -46.71
N LEU A 343 -3.25 -5.37 -47.93
CA LEU A 343 -2.55 -5.75 -49.16
C LEU A 343 -1.27 -4.92 -49.34
N LEU A 344 -1.32 -3.62 -49.04
CA LEU A 344 -0.17 -2.72 -49.09
C LEU A 344 0.84 -3.03 -47.96
N GLU A 345 0.39 -3.33 -46.75
CA GLU A 345 1.25 -3.78 -45.65
C GLU A 345 1.89 -5.15 -45.97
N LYS A 346 1.14 -6.07 -46.58
CA LYS A 346 1.66 -7.37 -47.03
C LYS A 346 2.67 -7.22 -48.18
N SER A 347 2.46 -6.29 -49.11
CA SER A 347 3.43 -6.00 -50.18
C SER A 347 4.67 -5.29 -49.67
N ARG A 348 4.54 -4.45 -48.63
CA ARG A 348 5.69 -3.78 -47.99
C ARG A 348 6.48 -4.74 -47.09
N LYS A 349 5.80 -5.70 -46.46
CA LYS A 349 6.43 -6.74 -45.62
C LYS A 349 7.08 -7.86 -46.46
N ARG A 350 6.63 -8.05 -47.70
CA ARG A 350 7.32 -8.82 -48.74
C ARG A 350 8.20 -7.87 -49.58
N GLY A 351 9.16 -7.22 -48.93
CA GLY A 351 10.21 -6.46 -49.61
C GLY A 351 11.13 -7.39 -50.40
N PHE A 352 11.83 -6.83 -51.38
CA PHE A 352 12.73 -7.47 -52.34
C PHE A 352 13.98 -8.07 -51.67
N ASP A 353 13.82 -9.04 -50.77
CA ASP A 353 14.93 -9.93 -50.41
C ASP A 353 14.91 -11.09 -51.38
N THR A 354 15.71 -10.91 -52.43
CA THR A 354 16.11 -11.95 -53.37
C THR A 354 16.86 -13.03 -52.61
N THR A 355 16.17 -14.10 -52.23
CA THR A 355 16.82 -15.40 -52.02
C THR A 355 15.79 -16.50 -52.33
N ASP A 356 16.04 -17.14 -53.47
CA ASP A 356 15.44 -18.37 -53.99
C ASP A 356 13.92 -18.40 -54.23
N GLY A 357 13.51 -17.70 -55.29
CA GLY A 357 12.44 -18.20 -56.16
C GLY A 357 13.02 -19.24 -57.15
N PRO A 358 12.22 -20.24 -57.59
CA PRO A 358 12.72 -21.38 -58.35
C PRO A 358 13.37 -20.89 -59.65
N LYS A 359 14.67 -21.14 -59.72
CA LYS A 359 15.55 -20.87 -60.86
C LYS A 359 15.16 -21.82 -62.00
N GLY A 360 14.09 -21.51 -62.71
CA GLY A 360 13.61 -22.39 -63.78
C GLY A 360 12.17 -22.13 -64.19
N SER A 361 11.92 -21.04 -64.91
CA SER A 361 10.98 -20.95 -66.04
C SER A 361 10.84 -19.48 -66.39
N GLY A 362 11.35 -19.12 -67.58
CA GLY A 362 11.09 -17.81 -68.14
C GLY A 362 9.65 -17.74 -68.60
N ASP A 363 8.78 -17.17 -67.78
CA ASP A 363 7.63 -16.37 -68.21
C ASP A 363 6.98 -15.71 -66.99
N GLY A 364 6.71 -14.40 -67.05
CA GLY A 364 5.83 -13.72 -66.07
C GLY A 364 6.48 -12.91 -64.93
N GLY A 365 7.76 -12.55 -65.00
CA GLY A 365 8.35 -11.57 -64.09
C GLY A 365 8.11 -10.13 -64.57
N PHE A 366 7.25 -9.36 -63.89
CA PHE A 366 7.03 -7.93 -64.16
C PHE A 366 8.37 -7.17 -64.12
N GLY A 367 8.95 -6.96 -65.31
CA GLY A 367 10.27 -6.39 -65.48
C GLY A 367 10.34 -4.95 -64.97
N MET A 368 11.52 -4.55 -64.49
CA MET A 368 11.84 -3.22 -63.96
C MET A 368 11.33 -2.04 -64.83
N GLY A 369 11.12 -2.26 -66.14
CA GLY A 369 10.63 -1.27 -67.11
C GLY A 369 9.10 -1.11 -67.21
N GLU A 370 8.27 -2.06 -66.78
CA GLU A 370 6.81 -1.95 -66.92
C GLU A 370 6.20 -0.88 -66.01
N ARG A 371 6.83 -0.64 -64.85
CA ARG A 371 6.40 0.43 -63.92
C ARG A 371 6.62 1.81 -64.53
N PHE A 372 7.71 1.96 -65.28
CA PHE A 372 8.01 3.18 -66.02
C PHE A 372 7.00 3.36 -67.16
N GLN A 373 6.77 2.33 -67.98
CA GLN A 373 5.80 2.39 -69.08
C GLN A 373 4.36 2.67 -68.60
N LYS A 374 3.93 2.09 -67.47
CA LYS A 374 2.62 2.39 -66.87
C LYS A 374 2.53 3.84 -66.39
N ARG A 375 3.61 4.39 -65.83
CA ARG A 375 3.66 5.80 -65.40
C ARG A 375 3.67 6.76 -66.60
N VAL A 376 4.39 6.42 -67.67
CA VAL A 376 4.38 7.16 -68.94
C VAL A 376 2.97 7.15 -69.54
N LYS A 377 2.31 5.98 -69.60
CA LYS A 377 0.94 5.86 -70.12
C LYS A 377 -0.10 6.65 -69.32
N VAL A 378 0.07 6.74 -68.00
CA VAL A 378 -0.82 7.56 -67.13
C VAL A 378 -0.55 9.06 -67.30
N MET A 379 0.70 9.45 -67.52
CA MET A 379 1.08 10.84 -67.83
C MET A 379 0.56 11.28 -69.20
N GLU A 380 0.67 10.41 -70.21
CA GLU A 380 0.12 10.65 -71.56
C GLU A 380 -1.41 10.63 -71.57
N GLY A 381 -2.04 9.86 -70.68
CA GLY A 381 -3.48 9.65 -70.66
C GLY A 381 -4.35 10.85 -70.24
N GLY A 382 -3.75 11.93 -69.71
CA GLY A 382 -4.45 13.15 -69.27
C GLY A 382 -5.47 12.94 -68.14
N ARG A 383 -5.77 13.98 -67.35
CA ARG A 383 -6.83 13.91 -66.32
C ARG A 383 -8.20 13.89 -67.02
N ARG A 384 -8.90 12.76 -66.97
CA ARG A 384 -10.19 12.57 -67.66
C ARG A 384 -11.39 13.24 -66.98
N ASP A 385 -11.29 13.64 -65.72
CA ASP A 385 -12.36 14.37 -65.03
C ASP A 385 -11.81 15.53 -64.19
N ARG A 386 -12.29 16.75 -64.48
CA ARG A 386 -12.23 17.87 -63.53
C ARG A 386 -13.51 17.80 -62.72
N GLY A 387 -13.40 17.38 -61.46
CA GLY A 387 -14.51 17.07 -60.57
C GLY A 387 -15.68 18.05 -60.67
N LYS A 388 -16.90 17.49 -60.69
CA LYS A 388 -18.16 18.25 -60.65
C LYS A 388 -18.11 19.26 -59.51
N LYS A 389 -18.19 20.56 -59.85
CA LYS A 389 -18.37 21.64 -58.90
C LYS A 389 -19.62 21.35 -58.07
N ARG A 390 -19.44 21.20 -56.76
CA ARG A 390 -20.52 21.34 -55.79
C ARG A 390 -20.79 22.82 -55.56
#